data_AF-A0A3P8U4G2-F1
#
_entry.id   AF-A0A3P8U4G2-F1
#
_cell.length_a   1.000
_cell.length_b   1.000
_cell.length_c   1.000
_cell.angle_alpha   90.00
_cell.angle_beta   90.00
_cell.angle_gamma   90.00
#
_symmetry.space_group_name_H-M   'P 1'
#
loop_
_entity.id
_entity.type
_entity.pdbx_description
1 polymer ?
#
loop_
_entity_poly.entity_id
_entity_poly.type
_entity_poly.pdbx_seq_one_letter_code
_entity_poly.pdbx_strand_id
1 'polypeptide(L)'
;MENKRKECSALGGLFQLIMNDMKVKNLIRRTSVLPTDQISTFPSTTIVVTGAFLDAFQKVADVATGTRGATKEIGSALTRMCMRHRSIESKLKLFTTALSESLITPLELKMEEWKKVASQLDKDHAKEYKRARADIKKKSSDTIKLQKKVKKGEPNLVLPVLIFLSIKL
;
A
#
# COMPACT_ATOMS: atom_id res chain seq x y z
N MET A 1 -35.13 -13.40 11.01
CA MET A 1 -35.04 -12.18 10.16
C MET A 1 -34.32 -11.04 10.88
N GLU A 2 -34.63 -10.75 12.14
CA GLU A 2 -33.95 -9.72 12.96
C GLU A 2 -32.43 -9.95 13.09
N ASN A 3 -32.01 -11.18 13.37
CA ASN A 3 -30.59 -11.53 13.57
C ASN A 3 -29.74 -11.33 12.30
N LYS A 4 -30.25 -11.79 11.14
CA LYS A 4 -29.59 -11.61 9.84
C LYS A 4 -29.44 -10.13 9.42
N ARG A 5 -30.33 -9.24 9.88
CA ARG A 5 -30.18 -7.79 9.66
C ARG A 5 -29.06 -7.19 10.50
N LYS A 6 -28.95 -7.59 11.77
CA LYS A 6 -27.89 -7.13 12.68
C LYS A 6 -26.50 -7.60 12.23
N GLU A 7 -26.37 -8.85 11.80
CA GLU A 7 -25.12 -9.39 11.24
C GLU A 7 -24.69 -8.67 9.96
N CYS A 8 -25.63 -8.33 9.08
CA CYS A 8 -25.34 -7.59 7.85
C CYS A 8 -24.87 -6.15 8.13
N SER A 9 -25.42 -5.51 9.17
CA SER A 9 -24.95 -4.20 9.64
C SER A 9 -23.57 -4.27 10.28
N ALA A 10 -23.28 -5.31 11.08
CA ALA A 10 -21.96 -5.51 11.68
C ALA A 10 -20.89 -5.77 10.62
N LEU A 11 -21.20 -6.58 9.60
CA LEU A 11 -20.31 -6.88 8.48
C LEU A 11 -19.99 -5.62 7.65
N GLY A 12 -20.99 -4.78 7.40
CA GLY A 12 -20.80 -3.48 6.72
C GLY A 12 -19.91 -2.52 7.53
N GLY A 13 -20.04 -2.51 8.86
CA GLY A 13 -19.16 -1.74 9.74
C GLY A 13 -17.71 -2.23 9.72
N LEU A 14 -17.52 -3.56 9.74
CA LEU A 14 -16.22 -4.21 9.60
C LEU A 14 -15.55 -3.89 8.26
N PHE A 15 -16.32 -3.96 7.17
CA PHE A 15 -15.84 -3.55 5.85
C PHE A 15 -15.38 -2.09 5.86
N GLN A 16 -16.18 -1.18 6.43
CA GLN A 16 -15.81 0.24 6.49
C GLN A 16 -14.56 0.50 7.34
N LEU A 17 -14.37 -0.24 8.43
CA LEU A 17 -13.15 -0.18 9.24
C LEU A 17 -11.91 -0.60 8.45
N ILE A 18 -11.99 -1.76 7.79
CA ILE A 18 -10.91 -2.28 6.94
C ILE A 18 -10.61 -1.30 5.79
N MET A 19 -11.65 -0.77 5.14
CA MET A 19 -11.51 0.21 4.07
C MET A 19 -10.87 1.52 4.54
N ASN A 20 -11.24 2.00 5.72
CA ASN A 20 -10.64 3.19 6.31
C ASN A 20 -9.16 2.96 6.65
N ASP A 21 -8.81 1.80 7.21
CA ASP A 21 -7.41 1.46 7.48
C ASP A 21 -6.58 1.32 6.19
N MET A 22 -7.17 0.80 5.11
CA MET A 22 -6.51 0.71 3.81
C MET A 22 -6.37 2.08 3.12
N LYS A 23 -7.36 2.98 3.25
CA LYS A 23 -7.35 4.32 2.62
C LYS A 23 -6.49 5.32 3.38
N VAL A 24 -6.54 5.28 4.71
CA VAL A 24 -5.77 6.18 5.58
C VAL A 24 -4.37 5.62 5.71
N LYS A 25 -3.52 5.82 4.67
CA LYS A 25 -2.02 5.93 4.65
C LYS A 25 -1.14 5.09 5.61
N ASN A 26 -1.69 4.22 6.44
CA ASN A 26 -1.11 3.71 7.68
C ASN A 26 -0.50 2.34 7.48
N LEU A 27 -0.89 1.59 6.45
CA LEU A 27 -0.31 0.26 6.23
C LEU A 27 1.19 0.33 5.91
N ILE A 28 1.63 1.40 5.23
CA ILE A 28 3.04 1.60 4.88
C ILE A 28 3.75 2.54 5.85
N ARG A 29 3.07 3.57 6.38
CA ARG A 29 3.62 4.42 7.45
C ARG A 29 3.89 3.64 8.75
N ARG A 30 3.13 2.58 9.06
CA ARG A 30 3.34 1.78 10.28
C ARG A 30 4.39 0.67 10.12
N THR A 31 4.75 0.30 8.89
CA THR A 31 5.69 -0.81 8.64
C THR A 31 7.08 -0.35 8.24
N SER A 32 7.25 0.88 7.73
CA SER A 32 8.56 1.46 7.47
C SER A 32 9.01 2.38 8.62
N VAL A 33 10.19 2.11 9.18
CA VAL A 33 10.82 2.92 10.26
C VAL A 33 11.06 4.37 9.81
N LEU A 34 11.15 4.60 8.50
CA LEU A 34 11.26 5.91 7.87
C LEU A 34 10.33 5.98 6.64
N PRO A 35 9.79 7.16 6.29
CA PRO A 35 9.11 7.39 5.02
C PRO A 35 10.02 7.03 3.83
N THR A 36 9.45 6.46 2.75
CA THR A 36 10.20 5.98 1.56
C THR A 36 11.06 7.08 0.91
N ASP A 37 10.58 8.31 0.96
CA ASP A 37 11.26 9.55 0.55
C ASP A 37 12.54 9.80 1.35
N GLN A 38 12.55 9.53 2.66
CA GLN A 38 13.76 9.68 3.49
C GLN A 38 14.79 8.57 3.25
N ILE A 39 14.33 7.37 2.90
CA ILE A 39 15.20 6.22 2.56
C ILE A 39 16.00 6.50 1.28
N SER A 40 15.41 7.18 0.29
CA SER A 40 16.13 7.62 -0.92
C SER A 40 17.10 8.79 -0.65
N THR A 41 16.71 9.69 0.25
CA THR A 41 17.43 10.96 0.48
C THR A 41 18.75 10.74 1.25
N PHE A 42 18.76 9.87 2.26
CA PHE A 42 19.92 9.69 3.14
C PHE A 42 21.20 9.18 2.43
N PRO A 43 21.15 8.12 1.60
CA PRO A 43 22.32 7.66 0.85
C PRO A 43 22.82 8.69 -0.16
N SER A 44 21.88 9.40 -0.80
CA SER A 44 22.17 10.42 -1.82
C SER A 44 22.97 11.60 -1.24
N THR A 45 22.57 12.13 -0.09
CA THR A 45 23.31 13.19 0.61
C THR A 45 24.70 12.72 1.03
N THR A 46 24.79 11.50 1.57
CA THR A 46 26.07 10.92 2.02
C THR A 46 27.06 10.78 0.86
N ILE A 47 26.58 10.33 -0.31
CA ILE A 47 27.41 10.23 -1.53
C ILE A 47 27.95 11.60 -1.94
N VAL A 48 27.09 12.63 -1.97
CA VAL A 48 27.49 13.99 -2.39
C VAL A 48 28.55 14.57 -1.45
N VAL A 49 28.33 14.48 -0.14
CA VAL A 49 29.28 14.98 0.86
C VAL A 49 30.59 14.19 0.81
N THR A 50 30.53 12.87 0.63
CA THR A 50 31.72 12.02 0.50
C THR A 50 32.53 12.38 -0.75
N GLY A 51 31.87 12.61 -1.89
CA GLY A 51 32.54 13.03 -3.13
C GLY A 51 33.29 14.36 -2.96
N ALA A 52 32.62 15.37 -2.40
CA ALA A 52 33.23 16.68 -2.14
C ALA A 52 34.42 16.59 -1.15
N PHE A 53 34.29 15.76 -0.11
CA PHE A 53 35.39 15.49 0.81
C PHE A 53 36.58 14.85 0.09
N LEU A 54 36.35 13.82 -0.75
CA LEU A 54 37.43 13.12 -1.47
C LEU A 54 38.12 14.01 -2.52
N ASP A 55 37.40 14.95 -3.13
CA ASP A 55 38.00 15.94 -4.02
C ASP A 55 38.95 16.89 -3.26
N ALA A 56 38.53 17.39 -2.10
CA ALA A 56 39.40 18.21 -1.25
C ALA A 56 40.58 17.41 -0.69
N PHE A 57 40.33 16.17 -0.27
CA PHE A 57 41.33 15.25 0.25
C PHE A 57 42.40 14.92 -0.78
N GLN A 58 42.01 14.67 -2.03
CA GLN A 58 42.98 14.42 -3.11
C GLN A 58 43.88 15.63 -3.36
N LYS A 59 43.36 16.86 -3.32
CA LYS A 59 44.18 18.07 -3.45
C LYS A 59 45.29 18.13 -2.40
N VAL A 60 44.98 17.76 -1.15
CA VAL A 60 45.97 17.69 -0.07
C VAL A 60 47.02 16.62 -0.36
N ALA A 61 46.60 15.46 -0.85
CA ALA A 61 47.51 14.38 -1.24
C ALA A 61 48.44 14.79 -2.40
N ASP A 62 47.92 15.53 -3.39
CA ASP A 62 48.69 16.00 -4.54
C ASP A 62 49.74 17.04 -4.12
N VAL A 63 49.37 17.99 -3.25
CA VAL A 63 50.32 18.96 -2.68
C VAL A 63 51.45 18.25 -1.94
N ALA A 64 51.12 17.26 -1.09
CA ALA A 64 52.12 16.48 -0.37
C ALA A 64 53.02 15.67 -1.32
N THR A 65 52.46 15.09 -2.38
CA THR A 65 53.21 14.31 -3.38
C THR A 65 54.17 15.19 -4.21
N GLY A 66 53.85 16.48 -4.39
CA GLY A 66 54.72 17.45 -5.06
C GLY A 66 55.96 17.88 -4.25
N THR A 67 56.05 17.47 -2.97
CA THR A 67 57.20 17.78 -2.11
C THR A 67 58.36 16.76 -2.25
N ARG A 68 59.43 16.94 -1.48
CA ARG A 68 60.60 16.03 -1.44
C ARG A 68 60.68 15.30 -0.09
N GLY A 69 61.36 14.14 -0.09
CA GLY A 69 61.59 13.37 1.13
C GLY A 69 60.33 12.67 1.66
N ALA A 70 60.23 12.50 2.98
CA ALA A 70 59.17 11.72 3.62
C ALA A 70 57.74 12.23 3.32
N THR A 71 57.58 13.55 3.11
CA THR A 71 56.28 14.16 2.80
C THR A 71 55.71 13.67 1.46
N LYS A 72 56.57 13.33 0.48
CA LYS A 72 56.16 12.70 -0.78
C LYS A 72 55.56 11.31 -0.55
N GLU A 73 56.18 10.53 0.32
CA GLU A 73 55.70 9.18 0.66
C GLU A 73 54.37 9.23 1.40
N ILE A 74 54.18 10.23 2.26
CA ILE A 74 52.89 10.53 2.91
C ILE A 74 51.85 10.87 1.85
N GLY A 75 52.14 11.78 0.91
CA GLY A 75 51.23 12.13 -0.18
C GLY A 75 50.81 10.91 -1.01
N SER A 76 51.78 10.05 -1.33
CA SER A 76 51.53 8.80 -2.07
C SER A 76 50.62 7.83 -1.30
N ALA A 77 50.77 7.74 0.03
CA ALA A 77 49.88 6.95 0.89
C ALA A 77 48.47 7.55 0.96
N LEU A 78 48.34 8.87 1.06
CA LEU A 78 47.06 9.58 1.04
C LEU A 78 46.32 9.37 -0.29
N THR A 79 47.02 9.44 -1.43
CA THR A 79 46.42 9.15 -2.75
C THR A 79 45.87 7.72 -2.82
N ARG A 80 46.62 6.72 -2.31
CA ARG A 80 46.09 5.34 -2.24
C ARG A 80 44.84 5.22 -1.38
N MET A 81 44.81 5.92 -0.24
CA MET A 81 43.63 5.95 0.63
C MET A 81 42.43 6.61 -0.07
N CYS A 82 42.65 7.75 -0.73
CA CYS A 82 41.63 8.46 -1.51
C CYS A 82 41.02 7.57 -2.60
N MET A 83 41.85 6.90 -3.39
CA MET A 83 41.38 5.99 -4.45
C MET A 83 40.58 4.80 -3.88
N ARG A 84 40.98 4.28 -2.72
CA ARG A 84 40.24 3.21 -2.04
C ARG A 84 38.87 3.70 -1.55
N HIS A 85 38.78 4.93 -1.04
CA HIS A 85 37.51 5.53 -0.65
C HIS A 85 36.61 5.84 -1.86
N ARG A 86 37.17 6.29 -3.00
CA ARG A 86 36.40 6.46 -4.25
C ARG A 86 35.78 5.15 -4.74
N SER A 87 36.46 4.02 -4.54
CA SER A 87 35.88 2.70 -4.83
C SER A 87 34.67 2.39 -3.94
N ILE A 88 34.72 2.74 -2.66
CA ILE A 88 33.59 2.58 -1.72
C ILE A 88 32.43 3.50 -2.12
N GLU A 89 32.71 4.76 -2.45
CA GLU A 89 31.73 5.73 -2.93
C GLU A 89 30.98 5.20 -4.18
N SER A 90 31.70 4.62 -5.14
CA SER A 90 31.11 4.00 -6.34
C SER A 90 30.18 2.84 -6.00
N LYS A 91 30.59 1.96 -5.07
CA LYS A 91 29.73 0.87 -4.58
C LYS A 91 28.48 1.40 -3.88
N LEU A 92 28.60 2.50 -3.13
CA LEU A 92 27.47 3.13 -2.47
C LEU A 92 26.48 3.75 -3.48
N LYS A 93 27.00 4.35 -4.57
CA LYS A 93 26.18 4.82 -5.70
C LYS A 93 25.38 3.67 -6.32
N LEU A 94 26.04 2.57 -6.67
CA LEU A 94 25.39 1.38 -7.23
C LEU A 94 24.32 0.81 -6.28
N PHE A 95 24.64 0.70 -4.99
CA PHE A 95 23.69 0.26 -3.99
C PHE A 95 22.46 1.17 -3.91
N THR A 96 22.66 2.49 -3.95
CA THR A 96 21.56 3.47 -3.89
C THR A 96 20.66 3.40 -5.12
N THR A 97 21.25 3.23 -6.31
CA THR A 97 20.49 3.01 -7.55
C THR A 97 19.70 1.71 -7.47
N ALA A 98 20.36 0.60 -7.09
CA ALA A 98 19.69 -0.69 -6.97
C ALA A 98 18.55 -0.67 -5.93
N LEU A 99 18.76 -0.01 -4.78
CA LEU A 99 17.71 0.18 -3.77
C LEU A 99 16.52 0.98 -4.32
N SER A 100 16.80 2.01 -5.11
CA SER A 100 15.75 2.83 -5.72
C SER A 100 14.93 2.03 -6.73
N GLU A 101 15.59 1.30 -7.63
CA GLU A 101 14.94 0.55 -8.71
C GLU A 101 14.25 -0.72 -8.23
N SER A 102 14.83 -1.43 -7.26
CA SER A 102 14.33 -2.74 -6.81
C SER A 102 13.34 -2.66 -5.65
N LEU A 103 13.36 -1.58 -4.87
CA LEU A 103 12.50 -1.45 -3.68
C LEU A 103 11.64 -0.19 -3.71
N ILE A 104 12.23 0.99 -3.88
CA ILE A 104 11.50 2.26 -3.74
C ILE A 104 10.45 2.43 -4.83
N THR A 105 10.88 2.39 -6.10
CA THR A 105 9.98 2.57 -7.25
C THR A 105 8.88 1.50 -7.30
N PRO A 106 9.16 0.20 -7.12
CA PRO A 106 8.10 -0.82 -7.09
C PRO A 106 7.11 -0.62 -5.94
N LEU A 107 7.59 -0.19 -4.77
CA LEU A 107 6.73 0.07 -3.61
C LEU A 107 5.79 1.26 -3.87
N GLU A 108 6.31 2.37 -4.41
CA GLU A 108 5.50 3.55 -4.77
C GLU A 108 4.42 3.22 -5.81
N LEU A 109 4.77 2.45 -6.84
CA LEU A 109 3.81 2.01 -7.85
C LEU A 109 2.71 1.13 -7.25
N LYS A 110 3.09 0.18 -6.39
CA LYS A 110 2.12 -0.67 -5.68
C LYS A 110 1.22 0.11 -4.75
N MET A 111 1.72 1.18 -4.11
CA MET A 111 0.91 2.09 -3.32
C MET A 111 -0.17 2.79 -4.13
N GLU A 112 0.17 3.33 -5.30
CA GLU A 112 -0.79 3.99 -6.18
C GLU A 112 -1.81 3.00 -6.75
N GLU A 113 -1.38 1.80 -7.11
CA GLU A 113 -2.28 0.71 -7.53
C GLU A 113 -3.27 0.35 -6.43
N TRP A 114 -2.79 0.16 -5.19
CA TRP A 114 -3.65 -0.16 -4.04
C TRP A 114 -4.67 0.94 -3.74
N LYS A 115 -4.32 2.22 -3.88
CA LYS A 115 -5.29 3.31 -3.74
C LYS A 115 -6.44 3.19 -4.74
N LYS A 116 -6.13 2.83 -5.99
CA LYS A 116 -7.14 2.61 -7.04
C LYS A 116 -8.01 1.40 -6.72
N VAL A 117 -7.40 0.28 -6.35
CA VAL A 117 -8.11 -0.96 -5.98
C VAL A 117 -9.02 -0.74 -4.77
N ALA A 118 -8.53 -0.08 -3.71
CA ALA A 118 -9.33 0.25 -2.54
C ALA A 118 -10.51 1.17 -2.91
N SER A 119 -10.27 2.20 -3.73
CA SER A 119 -11.35 3.09 -4.19
C SER A 119 -12.41 2.36 -5.02
N GLN A 120 -11.99 1.39 -5.83
CA GLN A 120 -12.90 0.55 -6.62
C GLN A 120 -13.70 -0.40 -5.73
N LEU A 121 -13.05 -1.08 -4.79
CA LEU A 121 -13.69 -1.98 -3.83
C LEU A 121 -14.79 -1.28 -3.01
N ASP A 122 -14.56 -0.02 -2.62
CA ASP A 122 -15.56 0.80 -1.91
C ASP A 122 -16.80 1.06 -2.77
N LYS A 123 -16.60 1.39 -4.06
CA LYS A 123 -17.70 1.63 -5.01
C LYS A 123 -18.49 0.36 -5.27
N ASP A 124 -17.81 -0.76 -5.46
CA ASP A 124 -18.44 -2.05 -5.74
C ASP A 124 -19.24 -2.53 -4.53
N HIS A 125 -18.66 -2.43 -3.33
CA HIS A 125 -19.39 -2.72 -2.10
C HIS A 125 -20.62 -1.83 -1.94
N ALA A 126 -20.51 -0.52 -2.15
CA ALA A 126 -21.66 0.38 -2.07
C ALA A 126 -22.78 0.04 -3.08
N LYS A 127 -22.40 -0.39 -4.29
CA LYS A 127 -23.33 -0.78 -5.35
C LYS A 127 -24.04 -2.10 -5.03
N GLU A 128 -23.28 -3.13 -4.66
CA GLU A 128 -23.82 -4.45 -4.32
C GLU A 128 -24.64 -4.40 -3.03
N TYR A 129 -24.22 -3.62 -2.04
CA TYR A 129 -25.00 -3.39 -0.82
C TYR A 129 -26.37 -2.76 -1.12
N LYS A 130 -26.42 -1.74 -2.00
CA LYS A 130 -27.68 -1.12 -2.42
C LYS A 130 -28.58 -2.11 -3.19
N ARG A 131 -28.01 -2.90 -4.10
CA ARG A 131 -28.74 -3.94 -4.86
C ARG A 131 -29.35 -4.98 -3.94
N ALA A 132 -28.55 -5.58 -3.06
CA ALA A 132 -29.02 -6.57 -2.09
C ALA A 132 -30.14 -6.02 -1.21
N ARG A 133 -30.02 -4.77 -0.75
CA ARG A 133 -31.07 -4.12 0.05
C ARG A 133 -32.36 -3.90 -0.75
N ALA A 134 -32.25 -3.51 -2.02
CA ALA A 134 -33.41 -3.33 -2.90
C ALA A 134 -34.12 -4.67 -3.17
N ASP A 135 -33.37 -5.74 -3.41
CA ASP A 135 -33.91 -7.09 -3.63
C ASP A 135 -34.61 -7.64 -2.38
N ILE A 136 -34.02 -7.43 -1.19
CA ILE A 136 -34.67 -7.79 0.08
C ILE A 136 -35.99 -7.01 0.24
N LYS A 137 -36.00 -5.71 -0.04
CA LYS A 137 -37.21 -4.88 0.04
C LYS A 137 -38.29 -5.34 -0.94
N LYS A 138 -37.90 -5.67 -2.18
CA LYS A 138 -38.81 -6.20 -3.22
C LYS A 138 -39.42 -7.53 -2.79
N LYS A 139 -38.58 -8.51 -2.44
CA LYS A 139 -39.04 -9.84 -1.97
C LYS A 139 -39.94 -9.72 -0.75
N SER A 140 -39.61 -8.87 0.22
CA SER A 140 -40.46 -8.64 1.40
C SER A 140 -41.84 -8.05 1.04
N SER A 141 -41.90 -7.11 0.09
CA SER A 141 -43.17 -6.56 -0.41
C SER A 141 -44.02 -7.63 -1.09
N ASP A 142 -43.40 -8.46 -1.93
CA ASP A 142 -44.09 -9.52 -2.66
C ASP A 142 -44.63 -10.60 -1.71
N THR A 143 -43.87 -10.96 -0.67
CA THR A 143 -44.34 -11.85 0.40
C THR A 143 -45.55 -11.26 1.13
N ILE A 144 -45.54 -9.96 1.47
CA ILE A 144 -46.69 -9.30 2.13
C ILE A 144 -47.93 -9.30 1.21
N LYS A 145 -47.76 -9.02 -0.09
CA LYS A 145 -48.87 -9.07 -1.06
C LYS A 145 -49.45 -10.48 -1.19
N LEU A 146 -48.61 -11.51 -1.25
CA LEU A 146 -49.03 -12.91 -1.26
C LEU A 146 -49.77 -13.28 0.03
N GLN A 147 -49.25 -12.91 1.19
CA GLN A 147 -49.93 -13.13 2.47
C GLN A 147 -51.31 -12.45 2.52
N LYS A 148 -51.45 -11.23 1.97
CA LYS A 148 -52.74 -10.54 1.87
C LYS A 148 -53.71 -11.23 0.90
N LYS A 149 -53.24 -11.78 -0.23
CA LYS A 149 -54.06 -12.56 -1.16
C LYS A 149 -54.57 -13.86 -0.52
N VAL A 150 -53.70 -14.57 0.20
CA VAL A 150 -54.07 -15.80 0.94
C VAL A 150 -55.12 -15.50 2.02
N LYS A 151 -54.97 -14.40 2.77
CA LYS A 151 -55.96 -13.98 3.79
C LYS A 151 -57.31 -13.53 3.24
N LYS A 152 -57.40 -13.16 1.96
CA LYS A 152 -58.66 -12.80 1.29
C LYS A 152 -59.45 -14.01 0.76
N GLY A 153 -58.95 -15.24 0.98
CA GLY A 153 -59.75 -16.45 0.79
C GLY A 153 -59.94 -16.90 -0.66
N GLU A 154 -59.02 -16.60 -1.57
CA GLU A 154 -59.04 -17.23 -2.91
C GLU A 154 -58.61 -18.72 -2.79
N PRO A 155 -59.52 -19.70 -2.93
CA PRO A 155 -59.24 -21.09 -2.58
C PRO A 155 -58.25 -21.78 -3.54
N ASN A 156 -58.04 -21.24 -4.74
CA ASN A 156 -57.20 -21.85 -5.78
C ASN A 156 -55.68 -21.57 -5.65
N LEU A 157 -55.24 -20.82 -4.64
CA LEU A 157 -53.82 -20.41 -4.49
C LEU A 157 -53.13 -20.97 -3.23
N VAL A 158 -53.85 -21.71 -2.38
CA VAL A 158 -53.32 -22.17 -1.08
C VAL A 158 -52.31 -23.32 -1.25
N LEU A 159 -52.61 -24.31 -2.11
CA LEU A 159 -51.70 -25.43 -2.39
C LEU A 159 -50.37 -25.00 -3.05
N PRO A 160 -50.36 -24.15 -4.11
CA PRO A 160 -49.11 -23.73 -4.74
C PRO A 160 -48.19 -22.95 -3.81
N VAL A 161 -48.74 -22.13 -2.91
CA VAL A 161 -47.96 -21.30 -1.97
C VAL A 161 -47.34 -22.15 -0.87
N LEU A 162 -48.03 -23.17 -0.36
CA LEU A 162 -47.48 -24.12 0.61
C LEU A 162 -46.34 -24.95 0.00
N ILE A 163 -46.49 -25.41 -1.24
CA ILE A 163 -45.44 -26.14 -1.96
C ILE A 163 -44.22 -25.25 -2.19
N PHE A 164 -44.42 -23.98 -2.57
CA PHE A 164 -43.31 -23.04 -2.80
C PHE A 164 -42.57 -22.65 -1.52
N LEU A 165 -43.23 -22.65 -0.36
CA LEU A 165 -42.58 -22.43 0.94
C LEU A 165 -41.80 -23.67 1.40
N SER A 166 -42.33 -24.87 1.20
CA SER A 166 -41.67 -26.13 1.62
C SER A 166 -40.42 -26.46 0.81
N ILE A 167 -40.27 -25.93 -0.42
CA ILE A 167 -39.10 -26.14 -1.28
C ILE A 167 -37.99 -25.10 -1.03
N LYS A 168 -38.28 -24.00 -0.30
CA LYS A 168 -37.33 -22.88 -0.08
C LYS A 168 -36.75 -22.79 1.33
N LEU A 169 -37.13 -23.70 2.22
CA LEU A 169 -36.51 -23.96 3.54
C LEU A 169 -35.50 -25.10 3.41
#